data_AF-A0A0Q8XXS7-F1
#
_entry.id   AF-A0A0Q8XXS7-F1
#
_cell.length_a   1.000
_cell.length_b   1.000
_cell.length_c   1.000
_cell.angle_alpha   90.00
_cell.angle_beta   90.00
_cell.angle_gamma   90.00
#
_symmetry.space_group_name_H-M   'P 1'
#
loop_
_entity.id
_entity.type
_entity.pdbx_description
1 polymer ?
#
loop_
_entity_poly.entity_id
_entity_poly.type
_entity_poly.pdbx_seq_one_letter_code
_entity_poly.pdbx_strand_id
1 'polypeptide(L)'
;MIDEIWNFFTRLGQLLGYTGQMPNWLANIASVMLALAMVVLFCKHLNVAGLLVWNQKRKVEARAVLEAFLARESSDTPTRRAIKERLEALYFLGAYRIYAEQPLRDELIQLHESAKGQLCWVHIRRASQLLKIENGRLMVLNWWKSSHALTILWAWVMQLVFGMITVYCAFVFFKAKPLSAGDGAILLFGIVLSGWITLFANSALWPFADAKRIRKLLPLTRESGEHRKKDACEPRKPQKKGS
;
A
#
# COMPACT_ATOMS: atom_id res chain seq x y z
N MET A 1 -34.48 -8.79 4.00
CA MET A 1 -33.31 -8.16 3.33
C MET A 1 -33.71 -7.03 2.39
N ILE A 2 -34.42 -7.24 1.28
CA ILE A 2 -34.83 -6.14 0.37
C ILE A 2 -35.77 -5.16 1.08
N ASP A 3 -36.75 -5.64 1.84
CA ASP A 3 -37.67 -4.80 2.62
C ASP A 3 -36.98 -4.03 3.76
N GLU A 4 -35.89 -4.57 4.30
CA GLU A 4 -35.09 -3.91 5.34
C GLU A 4 -34.21 -2.81 4.75
N ILE A 5 -33.64 -3.05 3.56
CA ILE A 5 -32.92 -2.05 2.78
C ILE A 5 -33.89 -0.93 2.35
N TRP A 6 -35.12 -1.29 1.97
CA TRP A 6 -36.17 -0.33 1.62
C TRP A 6 -36.50 0.60 2.79
N ASN A 7 -36.80 0.02 3.96
CA ASN A 7 -37.10 0.76 5.18
C ASN A 7 -35.94 1.63 5.66
N PHE A 8 -34.69 1.21 5.40
CA PHE A 8 -33.50 2.00 5.68
C PHE A 8 -33.46 3.29 4.84
N PHE A 9 -33.67 3.20 3.52
CA PHE A 9 -33.61 4.37 2.64
C PHE A 9 -34.78 5.34 2.86
N THR A 10 -35.99 4.83 3.16
CA THR A 10 -37.14 5.71 3.44
C THR A 10 -36.93 6.54 4.70
N ARG A 11 -36.38 5.93 5.76
CA ARG A 11 -36.05 6.63 7.01
C ARG A 11 -34.89 7.62 6.84
N LEU A 12 -33.88 7.25 6.05
CA LEU A 12 -32.79 8.16 5.70
C LEU A 12 -33.30 9.41 4.93
N GLY A 13 -34.25 9.23 4.01
CA GLY A 13 -34.91 10.32 3.30
C GLY A 13 -35.68 11.26 4.23
N GLN A 14 -36.48 10.70 5.15
CA GLN A 14 -37.22 11.47 6.14
C GLN A 14 -36.29 12.28 7.08
N LEU A 15 -35.17 11.69 7.49
CA LEU A 15 -34.14 12.36 8.30
C LEU A 15 -33.46 13.54 7.58
N LEU A 16 -33.37 13.50 6.25
CA LEU A 16 -32.79 14.58 5.43
C LEU A 16 -33.81 15.66 5.05
N GLY A 17 -35.01 15.64 5.64
CA GLY A 17 -36.07 16.63 5.38
C GLY A 17 -36.87 16.37 4.10
N TYR A 18 -36.72 15.20 3.48
CA TYR A 18 -37.59 14.76 2.39
C TYR A 18 -38.91 14.25 2.99
N THR A 19 -39.93 15.11 2.98
CA THR A 19 -41.28 14.79 3.49
C THR A 19 -42.16 14.06 2.47
N GLY A 20 -41.70 13.90 1.22
CA GLY A 20 -42.34 13.07 0.21
C GLY A 20 -41.88 11.61 0.24
N GLN A 21 -42.74 10.68 -0.18
CA GLN A 21 -42.29 9.32 -0.55
C GLN A 21 -41.08 9.46 -1.47
N MET A 22 -39.92 8.98 -1.02
CA MET A 22 -38.74 8.93 -1.86
C MET A 22 -39.16 8.14 -3.11
N PRO A 23 -39.06 8.72 -4.31
CA PRO A 23 -39.53 8.06 -5.52
C PRO A 23 -38.95 6.66 -5.57
N ASN A 24 -39.78 5.65 -5.82
CA ASN A 24 -39.35 4.26 -5.68
C ASN A 24 -38.09 3.94 -6.51
N TRP A 25 -37.89 4.67 -7.60
CA TRP A 25 -36.70 4.59 -8.44
C TRP A 25 -35.41 5.02 -7.72
N LEU A 26 -35.41 6.02 -6.84
CA LEU A 26 -34.23 6.48 -6.09
C LEU A 26 -33.77 5.44 -5.06
N ALA A 27 -34.71 4.86 -4.31
CA ALA A 27 -34.40 3.80 -3.35
C ALA A 27 -33.92 2.52 -4.04
N ASN A 28 -34.47 2.18 -5.22
CA ASN A 28 -33.98 1.10 -6.05
C ASN A 28 -32.56 1.36 -6.57
N ILE A 29 -32.24 2.58 -7.00
CA ILE A 29 -30.87 2.93 -7.39
C ILE A 29 -29.92 2.79 -6.21
N ALA A 30 -30.30 3.28 -5.04
CA ALA A 30 -29.43 3.22 -3.86
C ALA A 30 -29.20 1.79 -3.37
N SER A 31 -30.22 0.92 -3.40
CA SER A 31 -30.08 -0.50 -3.05
C SER A 31 -29.23 -1.27 -4.05
N VAL A 32 -29.38 -1.00 -5.35
CA VAL A 32 -28.53 -1.58 -6.41
C VAL A 32 -27.08 -1.12 -6.24
N MET A 33 -26.83 0.16 -5.96
CA MET A 33 -25.49 0.70 -5.73
C MET A 33 -24.83 0.08 -4.49
N LEU A 34 -25.58 -0.14 -3.42
CA LEU A 34 -25.11 -0.81 -2.20
C LEU A 34 -24.78 -2.29 -2.46
N ALA A 35 -25.66 -2.99 -3.18
CA ALA A 35 -25.42 -4.39 -3.58
C ALA A 35 -24.18 -4.50 -4.47
N LEU A 36 -24.00 -3.58 -5.43
CA LEU A 36 -22.80 -3.50 -6.26
C LEU A 36 -21.54 -3.23 -5.43
N ALA A 37 -21.60 -2.30 -4.47
CA ALA A 37 -20.48 -2.03 -3.58
C ALA A 37 -20.09 -3.26 -2.75
N MET A 38 -21.09 -3.97 -2.20
CA MET A 38 -20.89 -5.23 -1.46
C MET A 38 -20.26 -6.31 -2.34
N VAL A 39 -20.75 -6.49 -3.58
CA VAL A 39 -20.19 -7.46 -4.54
C VAL A 39 -18.75 -7.08 -4.90
N VAL A 40 -18.45 -5.80 -5.16
CA VAL A 40 -17.09 -5.34 -5.44
C VAL A 40 -16.15 -5.58 -4.25
N LEU A 41 -16.60 -5.28 -3.03
CA LEU A 41 -15.81 -5.54 -1.81
C LEU A 41 -15.58 -7.04 -1.59
N PHE A 42 -16.62 -7.86 -1.79
CA PHE A 42 -16.55 -9.31 -1.66
C PHE A 42 -15.64 -9.93 -2.72
N CYS A 43 -15.79 -9.55 -3.99
CA CYS A 43 -14.91 -9.96 -5.09
C CYS A 43 -13.46 -9.54 -4.86
N LYS A 44 -13.22 -8.32 -4.34
CA LYS A 44 -11.87 -7.86 -3.98
C LYS A 44 -11.30 -8.67 -2.82
N HIS A 45 -12.11 -9.00 -1.82
CA HIS A 45 -11.67 -9.81 -0.67
C HIS A 45 -11.34 -11.26 -1.08
N LEU A 46 -12.23 -11.92 -1.85
CA LEU A 46 -12.01 -13.28 -2.36
C LEU A 46 -10.84 -13.36 -3.34
N ASN A 47 -10.71 -12.41 -4.28
CA ASN A 47 -9.55 -12.38 -5.17
C ASN A 47 -8.27 -12.19 -4.38
N VAL A 48 -8.25 -11.29 -3.39
CA VAL A 48 -7.03 -11.06 -2.60
C VAL A 48 -6.67 -12.30 -1.78
N ALA A 49 -7.62 -12.94 -1.09
CA ALA A 49 -7.34 -14.13 -0.27
C ALA A 49 -6.92 -15.35 -1.11
N GLY A 50 -7.67 -15.66 -2.17
CA GLY A 50 -7.38 -16.77 -3.07
C GLY A 50 -6.07 -16.60 -3.84
N LEU A 51 -5.82 -15.41 -4.41
CA LEU A 51 -4.55 -15.13 -5.07
C LEU A 51 -3.38 -15.12 -4.09
N LEU A 52 -3.55 -14.66 -2.85
CA LEU A 52 -2.46 -14.64 -1.86
C LEU A 52 -2.01 -16.06 -1.52
N VAL A 53 -2.95 -16.96 -1.23
CA VAL A 53 -2.65 -18.37 -0.90
C VAL A 53 -2.03 -19.09 -2.09
N TRP A 54 -2.60 -18.94 -3.28
CA TRP A 54 -2.08 -19.55 -4.50
C TRP A 54 -0.67 -19.04 -4.87
N ASN A 55 -0.44 -17.72 -4.75
CA ASN A 55 0.87 -17.14 -4.97
C ASN A 55 1.91 -17.56 -3.93
N GLN A 56 1.51 -17.76 -2.67
CA GLN A 56 2.43 -18.28 -1.65
C GLN A 56 2.85 -19.71 -1.95
N LYS A 57 1.91 -20.59 -2.32
CA LYS A 57 2.21 -21.98 -2.66
C LYS A 57 3.17 -22.09 -3.85
N ARG A 58 2.90 -21.37 -4.94
CA ARG A 58 3.80 -21.32 -6.10
C ARG A 58 5.19 -20.79 -5.78
N LYS A 59 5.31 -19.82 -4.87
CA LYS A 59 6.60 -19.26 -4.47
C LYS A 59 7.43 -20.25 -3.64
N VAL A 60 6.78 -21.07 -2.81
CA VAL A 60 7.46 -22.12 -2.04
C VAL A 60 7.93 -23.24 -2.97
N GLU A 61 7.06 -23.71 -3.86
CA GLU A 61 7.40 -24.73 -4.87
C GLU A 61 8.55 -24.26 -5.78
N ALA A 62 8.51 -22.99 -6.24
CA ALA A 62 9.58 -22.44 -7.05
C ALA A 62 10.93 -22.39 -6.33
N ARG A 63 10.97 -22.12 -5.02
CA ARG A 63 12.23 -22.14 -4.24
C ARG A 63 12.79 -23.56 -4.14
N ALA A 64 11.96 -24.54 -3.80
CA ALA A 64 12.38 -25.93 -3.67
C ALA A 64 12.96 -26.47 -4.99
N VAL A 65 12.36 -26.11 -6.14
CA VAL A 65 12.87 -26.47 -7.47
C VAL A 65 14.23 -25.83 -7.75
N LEU A 66 14.40 -24.54 -7.44
CA LEU A 66 15.67 -23.82 -7.66
C LEU A 66 16.78 -24.35 -6.75
N GLU A 67 16.48 -24.66 -5.49
CA GLU A 67 17.42 -25.28 -4.55
C GLU A 67 17.86 -26.67 -5.02
N ALA A 68 16.92 -27.50 -5.48
CA ALA A 68 17.21 -28.82 -6.04
C ALA A 68 18.06 -28.75 -7.31
N PHE A 69 17.87 -27.71 -8.13
CA PHE A 69 18.69 -27.49 -9.33
C PHE A 69 20.13 -27.08 -8.98
N LEU A 70 20.32 -26.21 -7.99
CA LEU A 70 21.66 -25.77 -7.53
C LEU A 70 22.46 -26.89 -6.86
N ALA A 71 21.77 -27.90 -6.32
CA ALA A 71 22.38 -29.09 -5.73
C ALA A 71 22.90 -30.09 -6.78
N ARG A 72 22.47 -29.97 -8.05
CA ARG A 72 23.00 -30.82 -9.14
C ARG A 72 24.30 -30.22 -9.66
N GLU A 73 25.34 -31.04 -9.70
CA GLU A 73 26.73 -30.63 -10.01
C GLU A 73 26.95 -30.30 -11.51
N SER A 74 25.99 -30.64 -12.37
CA SER A 74 26.13 -30.60 -13.84
C SER A 74 25.70 -29.28 -14.51
N SER A 75 25.49 -28.18 -13.77
CA SER A 75 25.02 -26.92 -14.35
C SER A 75 26.16 -25.98 -14.75
N ASP A 76 26.12 -25.45 -15.97
CA ASP A 76 27.01 -24.38 -16.44
C ASP A 76 27.09 -23.20 -15.44
N THR A 77 28.30 -22.68 -15.25
CA THR A 77 28.62 -21.55 -14.35
C THR A 77 27.71 -20.33 -14.50
N PRO A 78 27.39 -19.83 -15.72
CA PRO A 78 26.47 -18.70 -15.90
C PRO A 78 25.03 -19.03 -15.47
N THR A 79 24.54 -20.22 -15.79
CA THR A 79 23.20 -20.69 -15.44
C THR A 79 23.04 -20.81 -13.92
N ARG A 80 24.07 -21.36 -13.26
CA ARG A 80 24.12 -21.47 -11.80
C ARG A 80 24.06 -20.10 -11.11
N ARG A 81 24.75 -19.09 -11.68
CA ARG A 81 24.74 -17.71 -11.18
C ARG A 81 23.35 -17.08 -11.28
N ALA A 82 22.71 -17.17 -12.46
CA ALA A 82 21.37 -16.63 -12.67
C ALA A 82 20.32 -17.27 -11.74
N ILE A 83 20.41 -18.59 -11.55
CA ILE A 83 19.53 -19.34 -10.63
C ILE A 83 19.75 -18.91 -9.18
N LYS A 84 21.00 -18.74 -8.76
CA LYS A 84 21.34 -18.24 -7.42
C LYS A 84 20.79 -16.83 -7.19
N GLU A 85 20.97 -15.92 -8.15
CA GLU A 85 20.41 -14.56 -8.06
C GLU A 85 18.89 -14.56 -7.95
N ARG A 86 18.22 -15.43 -8.70
CA ARG A 86 16.76 -15.59 -8.63
C ARG A 86 16.30 -16.17 -7.28
N LEU A 87 17.02 -17.14 -6.75
CA LEU A 87 16.74 -17.74 -5.45
C LEU A 87 16.90 -16.70 -4.32
N GLU A 88 17.98 -15.91 -4.35
CA GLU A 88 18.20 -14.82 -3.41
C GLU A 88 17.10 -13.75 -3.48
N ALA A 89 16.64 -13.39 -4.68
CA ALA A 89 15.51 -12.48 -4.85
C ALA A 89 14.22 -13.06 -4.24
N LEU A 90 14.00 -14.38 -4.36
CA LEU A 90 12.88 -15.07 -3.72
C LEU A 90 13.02 -15.09 -2.20
N TYR A 91 14.21 -15.31 -1.62
CA TYR A 91 14.42 -15.21 -0.18
C TYR A 91 14.18 -13.80 0.34
N PHE A 92 14.68 -12.79 -0.37
CA PHE A 92 14.45 -11.38 -0.06
C PHE A 92 12.94 -11.04 -0.08
N LEU A 93 12.20 -11.53 -1.08
CA LEU A 93 10.75 -11.45 -1.13
C LEU A 93 10.07 -12.19 0.04
N GLY A 94 10.65 -13.29 0.52
CA GLY A 94 10.16 -14.00 1.71
C GLY A 94 10.29 -13.16 2.98
N ALA A 95 11.50 -12.65 3.21
CA ALA A 95 11.85 -11.90 4.41
C ALA A 95 11.17 -10.54 4.47
N TYR A 96 11.23 -9.76 3.38
CA TYR A 96 10.82 -8.35 3.38
C TYR A 96 9.53 -8.08 2.61
N ARG A 97 8.96 -9.10 1.93
CA ARG A 97 7.78 -8.97 1.06
C ARG A 97 7.98 -7.95 -0.07
N ILE A 98 9.22 -7.79 -0.54
CA ILE A 98 9.61 -6.96 -1.68
C ILE A 98 10.33 -7.86 -2.68
N TYR A 99 9.88 -7.89 -3.94
CA TYR A 99 10.64 -8.56 -4.99
C TYR A 99 11.68 -7.58 -5.53
N ALA A 100 12.95 -7.91 -5.37
CA ALA A 100 14.06 -7.08 -5.85
C ALA A 100 15.19 -7.98 -6.37
N GLU A 101 15.65 -7.68 -7.58
CA GLU A 101 16.86 -8.29 -8.14
C GLU A 101 18.11 -7.67 -7.51
N GLN A 102 19.27 -8.31 -7.67
CA GLN A 102 20.50 -7.96 -6.96
C GLN A 102 20.81 -6.45 -6.89
N PRO A 103 20.86 -5.67 -7.99
CA PRO A 103 21.20 -4.26 -7.90
C PRO A 103 20.18 -3.45 -7.10
N LEU A 104 18.89 -3.81 -7.16
CA LEU A 104 17.84 -3.15 -6.39
C LEU A 104 17.89 -3.55 -4.93
N ARG A 105 18.13 -4.83 -4.67
CA ARG A 105 18.23 -5.36 -3.33
C ARG A 105 19.36 -4.69 -2.55
N ASP A 106 20.53 -4.57 -3.17
CA ASP A 106 21.72 -3.99 -2.54
C ASP A 106 21.49 -2.50 -2.20
N GLU A 107 20.90 -1.74 -3.14
CA GLU A 107 20.51 -0.34 -2.91
C GLU A 107 19.44 -0.20 -1.80
N LEU A 108 18.47 -1.12 -1.73
CA LEU A 108 17.44 -1.11 -0.69
C LEU A 108 18.02 -1.43 0.70
N ILE A 109 18.96 -2.38 0.79
CA ILE A 109 19.67 -2.71 2.02
C ILE A 109 20.50 -1.49 2.46
N GLN A 110 21.27 -0.90 1.53
CA GLN A 110 22.08 0.28 1.82
C GLN A 110 21.21 1.46 2.28
N LEU A 111 20.06 1.70 1.65
CA LEU A 111 19.11 2.72 2.07
C LEU A 111 18.56 2.45 3.48
N HIS A 112 18.27 1.19 3.81
CA HIS A 112 17.75 0.82 5.12
C HIS A 112 18.80 1.03 6.22
N GLU A 113 20.04 0.61 5.96
CA GLU A 113 21.18 0.79 6.88
C GLU A 113 21.54 2.26 7.06
N SER A 114 21.60 3.04 5.97
CA SER A 114 21.93 4.47 6.01
C SER A 114 20.87 5.31 6.73
N ALA A 115 19.61 4.87 6.70
CA ALA A 115 18.50 5.57 7.35
C ALA A 115 18.54 5.49 8.88
N LYS A 116 19.44 4.70 9.50
CA LYS A 116 19.65 4.63 10.96
C LYS A 116 18.34 4.52 11.77
N GLY A 117 17.43 3.65 11.32
CA GLY A 117 16.13 3.42 11.99
C GLY A 117 14.99 4.37 11.60
N GLN A 118 15.25 5.43 10.81
CA GLN A 118 14.20 6.34 10.31
C GLN A 118 13.29 5.68 9.26
N LEU A 119 13.73 4.57 8.67
CA LEU A 119 13.04 3.88 7.60
C LEU A 119 13.00 2.37 7.85
N CYS A 120 11.88 1.86 8.36
CA CYS A 120 11.63 0.41 8.43
C CYS A 120 11.33 -0.21 7.05
N TRP A 121 11.56 -1.53 6.93
CA TRP A 121 11.21 -2.32 5.74
C TRP A 121 9.74 -2.20 5.31
N VAL A 122 8.82 -1.97 6.25
CA VAL A 122 7.40 -1.75 5.94
C VAL A 122 7.19 -0.49 5.08
N HIS A 123 7.94 0.58 5.34
CA HIS A 123 7.86 1.82 4.55
C HIS A 123 8.42 1.59 3.14
N ILE A 124 9.56 0.90 3.03
CA ILE A 124 10.16 0.53 1.75
C ILE A 124 9.18 -0.35 0.95
N ARG A 125 8.55 -1.32 1.60
CA ARG A 125 7.57 -2.22 0.97
C ARG A 125 6.37 -1.46 0.42
N ARG A 126 5.81 -0.53 1.19
CA ARG A 126 4.67 0.30 0.77
C ARG A 126 5.04 1.20 -0.40
N ALA A 127 6.25 1.76 -0.39
CA ALA A 127 6.74 2.63 -1.46
C ALA A 127 7.26 1.86 -2.69
N SER A 128 7.37 0.53 -2.65
CA SER A 128 8.09 -0.27 -3.66
C SER A 128 7.61 -0.05 -5.09
N GLN A 129 6.31 0.20 -5.31
CA GLN A 129 5.74 0.50 -6.63
C GLN A 129 6.17 1.86 -7.20
N LEU A 130 6.66 2.76 -6.34
CA LEU A 130 7.12 4.10 -6.69
C LEU A 130 8.66 4.18 -6.74
N LEU A 131 9.36 3.08 -6.48
CA LEU A 131 10.81 2.99 -6.53
C LEU A 131 11.24 2.39 -7.87
N LYS A 132 12.26 3.00 -8.49
CA LYS A 132 12.84 2.49 -9.74
C LYS A 132 14.35 2.70 -9.70
N ILE A 133 15.10 1.81 -10.34
CA ILE A 133 16.50 2.06 -10.65
C ILE A 133 16.58 2.83 -11.95
N GLU A 134 17.26 3.97 -11.90
CA GLU A 134 17.61 4.74 -13.08
C GLU A 134 19.10 5.10 -12.99
N ASN A 135 19.86 4.79 -14.05
CA ASN A 135 21.32 4.96 -14.09
C ASN A 135 22.06 4.26 -12.93
N GLY A 136 21.63 3.04 -12.58
CA GLY A 136 22.23 2.26 -11.50
C GLY A 136 21.98 2.82 -10.10
N ARG A 137 21.04 3.76 -9.93
CA ARG A 137 20.72 4.38 -8.65
C ARG A 137 19.25 4.24 -8.33
N LEU A 138 18.94 4.05 -7.05
CA LEU A 138 17.57 4.08 -6.57
C LEU A 138 16.99 5.51 -6.69
N MET A 139 15.91 5.63 -7.45
CA MET A 139 15.14 6.86 -7.60
C MET A 139 13.68 6.62 -7.25
N VAL A 140 13.03 7.66 -6.73
CA VAL A 140 11.58 7.69 -6.58
C VAL A 140 11.02 8.25 -7.88
N LEU A 141 10.07 7.54 -8.51
CA LEU A 141 9.36 8.03 -9.70
C LEU A 141 8.78 9.42 -9.44
N ASN A 142 8.49 10.17 -10.51
CA ASN A 142 7.83 11.47 -10.38
C ASN A 142 6.31 11.27 -10.43
N TRP A 143 5.62 11.55 -9.32
CA TRP A 143 4.27 11.02 -9.07
C TRP A 143 3.23 11.74 -9.93
N TRP A 144 3.47 13.02 -10.17
CA TRP A 144 2.67 13.87 -11.05
C TRP A 144 2.67 13.43 -12.52
N LYS A 145 3.72 12.72 -12.95
CA LYS A 145 3.83 12.20 -14.32
C LYS A 145 3.31 10.77 -14.46
N SER A 146 2.91 10.15 -13.37
CA SER A 146 2.47 8.76 -13.34
C SER A 146 0.94 8.66 -13.31
N SER A 147 0.39 7.55 -13.81
CA SER A 147 -1.03 7.18 -13.66
C SER A 147 -1.52 7.19 -12.21
N HIS A 148 -0.59 7.16 -11.24
CA HIS A 148 -0.86 7.28 -9.81
C HIS A 148 -1.39 8.66 -9.38
N ALA A 149 -1.17 9.73 -10.14
CA ALA A 149 -1.68 11.07 -9.80
C ALA A 149 -3.22 11.09 -9.67
N LEU A 150 -3.91 10.37 -10.56
CA LEU A 150 -5.37 10.22 -10.51
C LEU A 150 -5.82 9.48 -9.26
N THR A 151 -5.09 8.43 -8.86
CA THR A 151 -5.39 7.66 -7.64
C THR A 151 -5.24 8.53 -6.39
N ILE A 152 -4.20 9.37 -6.35
CA ILE A 152 -3.98 10.32 -5.24
C ILE A 152 -5.12 11.33 -5.20
N LEU A 153 -5.42 11.99 -6.32
CA LEU A 153 -6.48 12.99 -6.41
C LEU A 153 -7.83 12.40 -5.99
N TRP A 154 -8.15 11.20 -6.47
CA TRP A 154 -9.34 10.47 -6.08
C TRP A 154 -9.40 10.19 -4.58
N ALA A 155 -8.29 9.73 -3.98
CA ALA A 155 -8.22 9.49 -2.53
C ALA A 155 -8.46 10.77 -1.72
N TRP A 156 -7.89 11.90 -2.14
CA TRP A 156 -8.13 13.21 -1.51
C TRP A 156 -9.59 13.66 -1.61
N VAL A 157 -10.19 13.55 -2.80
CA VAL A 157 -11.61 13.90 -3.02
C VAL A 157 -12.51 13.02 -2.15
N MET A 158 -12.26 11.71 -2.14
CA MET A 158 -13.03 10.77 -1.33
C MET A 158 -12.90 11.05 0.17
N GLN A 159 -11.68 11.34 0.64
CA GLN A 159 -11.45 11.72 2.03
C GLN A 159 -12.20 13.00 2.41
N LEU A 160 -12.23 14.00 1.52
CA LEU A 160 -12.93 15.26 1.77
C LEU A 160 -14.45 15.04 1.80
N VAL A 161 -15.01 14.38 0.79
CA VAL A 161 -16.46 14.14 0.68
C VAL A 161 -16.96 13.28 1.84
N PHE A 162 -16.38 12.10 2.06
CA PHE A 162 -16.82 11.21 3.13
C PHE A 162 -16.45 11.73 4.52
N GLY A 163 -15.35 12.47 4.64
CA GLY A 163 -15.00 13.18 5.88
C GLY A 163 -16.07 14.22 6.25
N MET A 164 -16.50 15.05 5.31
CA MET A 164 -17.58 16.02 5.56
C MET A 164 -18.91 15.33 5.88
N ILE A 165 -19.25 14.24 5.18
CA ILE A 165 -20.45 13.43 5.48
C ILE A 165 -20.37 12.88 6.91
N THR A 166 -19.22 12.33 7.30
CA THR A 166 -19.01 11.79 8.66
C THR A 166 -19.23 12.87 9.72
N VAL A 167 -18.64 14.05 9.53
CA VAL A 167 -18.78 15.20 10.44
C VAL A 167 -20.23 15.69 10.49
N TYR A 168 -20.90 15.78 9.35
CA TYR A 168 -22.30 16.20 9.27
C TYR A 168 -23.22 15.20 10.00
N CYS A 169 -23.09 13.90 9.71
CA CYS A 169 -23.88 12.86 10.38
C CYS A 169 -23.62 12.84 11.89
N ALA A 170 -22.37 13.01 12.32
CA ALA A 170 -22.04 13.14 13.73
C ALA A 170 -22.70 14.38 14.36
N PHE A 171 -22.64 15.53 13.69
CA PHE A 171 -23.29 16.75 14.16
C PHE A 171 -24.81 16.57 14.32
N VAL A 172 -25.47 15.98 13.33
CA VAL A 172 -26.90 15.64 13.40
C VAL A 172 -27.18 14.68 14.55
N PHE A 173 -26.36 13.63 14.72
CA PHE A 173 -26.53 12.66 15.81
C PHE A 173 -26.39 13.29 17.20
N PHE A 174 -25.45 14.22 17.39
CA PHE A 174 -25.25 14.89 18.69
C PHE A 174 -26.23 16.03 18.96
N LYS A 175 -26.78 16.69 17.93
CA LYS A 175 -27.67 17.85 18.07
C LYS A 175 -29.15 17.53 17.93
N ALA A 176 -29.51 16.38 17.35
CA ALA A 176 -30.90 16.00 17.20
C ALA A 176 -31.52 15.63 18.57
N LYS A 177 -32.68 16.23 18.87
CA LYS A 177 -33.64 15.82 19.92
C LYS A 177 -34.11 14.37 19.68
N PRO A 178 -34.80 13.68 20.62
CA PRO A 178 -34.71 12.24 20.75
C PRO A 178 -35.03 11.55 19.42
N LEU A 179 -33.97 11.04 18.79
CA LEU A 179 -34.05 10.24 17.59
C LEU A 179 -34.81 8.96 17.95
N SER A 180 -35.70 8.52 17.06
CA SER A 180 -36.23 7.17 17.20
C SER A 180 -35.05 6.18 17.18
N ALA A 181 -35.18 5.05 17.87
CA ALA A 181 -34.11 4.05 17.92
C ALA A 181 -33.67 3.59 16.51
N GLY A 182 -34.62 3.55 15.57
CA GLY A 182 -34.35 3.23 14.16
C GLY A 182 -33.50 4.30 13.46
N ASP A 183 -33.86 5.57 13.61
CA ASP A 183 -33.17 6.69 12.97
C ASP A 183 -31.75 6.89 13.55
N GLY A 184 -31.61 6.69 14.86
CA GLY A 184 -30.31 6.68 15.54
C GLY A 184 -29.40 5.56 15.03
N ALA A 185 -29.93 4.35 14.83
CA ALA A 185 -29.15 3.24 14.29
C ALA A 185 -28.68 3.49 12.84
N ILE A 186 -29.54 4.09 12.02
CA ILE A 186 -29.22 4.46 10.63
C ILE A 186 -28.10 5.49 10.57
N LEU A 187 -28.20 6.55 11.38
CA LEU A 187 -27.16 7.58 11.48
C LEU A 187 -25.84 7.00 11.96
N LEU A 188 -25.86 6.15 12.99
CA LEU A 188 -24.66 5.51 13.53
C LEU A 188 -24.00 4.61 12.49
N PHE A 189 -24.78 3.82 11.75
CA PHE A 189 -24.28 3.03 10.63
C PHE A 189 -23.64 3.91 9.54
N GLY A 190 -24.30 5.02 9.18
CA GLY A 190 -23.76 5.99 8.21
C GLY A 190 -22.42 6.60 8.65
N ILE A 191 -22.29 6.97 9.92
CA ILE A 191 -21.04 7.48 10.51
C ILE A 191 -19.94 6.43 10.44
N VAL A 192 -20.24 5.19 10.84
CA VAL A 192 -19.26 4.09 10.82
C VAL A 192 -18.81 3.80 9.39
N LEU A 193 -19.75 3.70 8.46
CA LEU A 193 -19.45 3.39 7.06
C LEU A 193 -18.63 4.49 6.38
N SER A 194 -19.05 5.75 6.52
CA SER A 194 -18.33 6.90 5.96
C SER A 194 -16.94 7.09 6.59
N GLY A 195 -16.82 6.86 7.91
CA GLY A 195 -15.53 6.84 8.61
C GLY A 195 -14.60 5.75 8.08
N TRP A 196 -15.12 4.53 7.88
CA TRP A 196 -14.36 3.42 7.30
C TRP A 196 -13.88 3.72 5.88
N ILE A 197 -14.75 4.26 5.02
CA ILE A 197 -14.38 4.67 3.65
C ILE A 197 -13.28 5.73 3.69
N THR A 198 -13.40 6.72 4.58
CA THR A 198 -12.40 7.79 4.76
C THR A 198 -11.05 7.23 5.19
N LEU A 199 -11.02 6.30 6.15
CA LEU A 199 -9.80 5.63 6.59
C LEU A 199 -9.18 4.79 5.46
N PHE A 200 -10.01 4.09 4.69
CA PHE A 200 -9.55 3.29 3.56
C PHE A 200 -8.96 4.16 2.44
N ALA A 201 -9.61 5.27 2.10
CA ALA A 201 -9.09 6.25 1.14
C ALA A 201 -7.73 6.80 1.59
N ASN A 202 -7.58 7.10 2.88
CA ASN A 202 -6.30 7.57 3.43
C ASN A 202 -5.20 6.50 3.38
N SER A 203 -5.54 5.22 3.49
CA SER A 203 -4.56 4.14 3.35
C SER A 203 -3.93 4.08 1.95
N ALA A 204 -4.65 4.54 0.92
CA ALA A 204 -4.12 4.65 -0.45
C ALA A 204 -3.05 5.75 -0.57
N LEU A 205 -2.98 6.70 0.38
CA LEU A 205 -1.98 7.76 0.41
C LEU A 205 -0.65 7.33 1.07
N TRP A 206 -0.64 6.22 1.83
CA TRP A 206 0.54 5.76 2.56
C TRP A 206 1.77 5.46 1.68
N PRO A 207 1.64 4.77 0.53
CA PRO A 207 2.77 4.55 -0.38
C PRO A 207 3.49 5.85 -0.76
N PHE A 208 2.74 6.93 -0.94
CA PHE A 208 3.28 8.24 -1.33
C PHE A 208 3.96 8.94 -0.17
N ALA A 209 3.38 8.88 1.04
CA ALA A 209 4.01 9.41 2.24
C ALA A 209 5.38 8.74 2.49
N ASP A 210 5.43 7.42 2.34
CA ASP A 210 6.66 6.64 2.50
C ASP A 210 7.67 6.93 1.38
N ALA A 211 7.21 7.04 0.13
CA ALA A 211 8.05 7.46 -0.99
C ALA A 211 8.63 8.88 -0.80
N LYS A 212 7.86 9.82 -0.21
CA LYS A 212 8.37 11.15 0.17
C LYS A 212 9.51 11.04 1.16
N ARG A 213 9.33 10.19 2.17
CA ARG A 213 10.32 9.96 3.22
C ARG A 213 11.60 9.38 2.63
N ILE A 214 11.48 8.37 1.76
CA ILE A 214 12.63 7.78 1.04
C ILE A 214 13.35 8.85 0.21
N ARG A 215 12.61 9.67 -0.56
CA ARG A 215 13.20 10.74 -1.39
C ARG A 215 14.07 11.71 -0.58
N LYS A 216 13.67 12.02 0.65
CA LYS A 216 14.44 12.89 1.56
C LYS A 216 15.71 12.22 2.09
N LEU A 217 15.74 10.89 2.21
CA LEU A 217 16.86 10.12 2.75
C LEU A 217 17.85 9.63 1.67
N LEU A 218 17.43 9.58 0.41
CA LEU A 218 18.32 9.27 -0.71
C LEU A 218 19.58 10.15 -0.78
N PRO A 219 19.56 11.48 -0.60
CA PRO A 219 20.78 12.30 -0.60
C PRO A 219 21.73 11.98 0.56
N LEU A 220 21.23 11.65 1.75
CA LEU A 220 22.07 11.28 2.90
C LEU A 220 22.82 9.96 2.69
N THR A 221 22.21 9.05 1.92
CA THR A 221 22.86 7.79 1.52
C THR A 221 24.02 8.03 0.55
N ARG A 222 23.96 9.12 -0.24
CA ARG A 222 25.01 9.48 -1.21
C ARG A 222 26.29 9.96 -0.51
N GLU A 223 26.15 10.85 0.47
CA GLU A 223 27.32 11.40 1.19
C GLU A 223 28.06 10.33 2.00
N SER A 224 27.34 9.38 2.60
CA SER A 224 27.96 8.29 3.35
C SER A 224 28.72 7.28 2.48
N GLY A 225 28.35 7.12 1.20
CA GLY A 225 29.03 6.22 0.26
C GLY A 225 30.26 6.86 -0.39
N GLU A 226 30.22 8.17 -0.63
CA GLU A 226 31.32 8.90 -1.26
C GLU A 226 32.51 9.11 -0.31
N HIS A 227 32.26 9.34 0.98
CA HIS A 227 33.31 9.31 2.01
C HIS A 227 33.98 7.94 2.11
N ARG A 228 33.20 6.84 2.11
CA ARG A 228 33.73 5.48 2.21
C ARG A 228 34.60 5.07 1.01
N LYS A 229 34.32 5.58 -0.18
CA LYS A 229 35.16 5.36 -1.38
C LYS A 229 36.46 6.19 -1.35
N LYS A 230 36.43 7.40 -0.80
CA LYS A 230 37.66 8.22 -0.62
C LYS A 230 38.61 7.57 0.38
N ASP A 231 38.08 7.01 1.47
CA ASP A 231 38.88 6.34 2.50
C ASP A 231 39.43 4.97 2.04
N ALA A 232 38.75 4.29 1.11
CA ALA A 232 39.18 2.99 0.57
C ALA A 232 40.23 3.11 -0.55
N CYS A 233 40.38 4.29 -1.17
CA CYS A 233 41.34 4.53 -2.25
C CYS A 233 42.59 5.28 -1.83
N GLU A 234 42.76 5.62 -0.55
CA GLU A 234 44.02 6.21 -0.08
C GLU A 234 45.06 5.09 0.15
N PRO A 235 46.11 4.98 -0.68
CA PRO A 235 47.15 3.98 -0.46
C PRO A 235 47.80 4.28 0.89
N ARG A 236 47.70 3.32 1.84
CA ARG A 236 48.40 3.42 3.12
C ARG A 236 49.87 3.69 2.85
N LYS A 237 50.33 4.93 3.12
CA LYS A 237 51.73 5.27 3.02
C LYS A 237 52.52 4.31 3.91
N PRO A 238 53.62 3.72 3.40
CA PRO A 238 54.41 2.78 4.18
C PRO A 238 54.92 3.49 5.44
N GLN A 239 54.56 2.97 6.62
CA GLN A 239 55.13 3.42 7.87
C GLN A 239 56.64 3.16 7.81
N LYS A 240 57.42 4.25 7.75
CA LYS A 240 58.87 4.18 7.96
C LYS A 240 59.11 3.62 9.36
N LYS A 241 59.55 2.36 9.44
CA LYS A 241 60.16 1.83 10.65
C LYS A 241 61.45 2.63 10.88
N GLY A 242 61.48 3.40 11.96
CA GLY A 242 62.71 4.02 12.44
C GLY A 242 63.68 2.92 12.85
N SER A 243 64.90 3.01 12.33
CA SER A 243 66.04 2.20 12.77
C SER A 243 66.85 2.96 13.82
#